data_AF-A0A9P6MTU3-F1
#
_entry.id   AF-A0A9P6MTU3-F1
#
_cell.length_a   1.000
_cell.length_b   1.000
_cell.length_c   1.000
_cell.angle_alpha   90.00
_cell.angle_beta   90.00
_cell.angle_gamma   90.00
#
_symmetry.space_group_name_H-M   'P 1'
#
loop_
_entity.id
_entity.type
_entity.pdbx_description
1 polymer ?
#
loop_
_entity_poly.entity_id
_entity_poly.type
_entity_poly.pdbx_seq_one_letter_code
_entity_poly.pdbx_strand_id
1 'polypeptide(L)'
;MASRLLLSNAFRATRPSLARQAIRPLATAATQISGTRITSLKNGLTIATESNPSAQTATVGVFIDAGSRAENAKNNGAAHFLEHMAFKGTGSRGQHDIELQIENMGAHLNAYTSREQTVYYAKSFKADIPKSVEILSDILQNSTLNNDAIERERDVILREQQE
;
A
#
# COMPACT_ATOMS: atom_id res chain seq x y z
N MET A 1 -38.52 61.71 -66.34
CA MET A 1 -39.16 60.85 -65.33
C MET A 1 -38.07 60.07 -64.61
N ALA A 2 -38.05 60.16 -63.28
CA ALA A 2 -37.24 59.40 -62.31
C ALA A 2 -35.70 59.52 -62.40
N SER A 3 -34.90 59.64 -61.33
CA SER A 3 -35.10 59.98 -59.92
C SER A 3 -33.69 60.03 -59.28
N ARG A 4 -33.43 61.05 -58.45
CA ARG A 4 -32.56 61.08 -57.24
C ARG A 4 -31.07 60.69 -57.36
N LEU A 5 -30.13 61.61 -57.09
CA LEU A 5 -29.55 61.95 -55.76
C LEU A 5 -29.00 60.72 -55.00
N LEU A 6 -27.85 60.68 -54.33
CA LEU A 6 -26.68 61.53 -54.08
C LEU A 6 -25.75 60.67 -53.17
N LEU A 7 -24.45 60.97 -53.19
CA LEU A 7 -23.51 60.92 -52.06
C LEU A 7 -23.13 59.59 -51.35
N SER A 8 -21.80 59.38 -51.38
CA SER A 8 -20.89 59.26 -50.23
C SER A 8 -20.48 57.88 -49.68
N ASN A 9 -19.16 57.66 -49.77
CA ASN A 9 -18.22 57.05 -48.82
C ASN A 9 -18.73 56.03 -47.78
N ALA A 10 -18.12 54.83 -47.81
CA ALA A 10 -17.45 54.29 -46.62
C ALA A 10 -16.45 53.18 -47.01
N PHE A 11 -15.18 53.42 -46.70
CA PHE A 11 -14.14 52.40 -46.59
C PHE A 11 -14.64 51.24 -45.71
N ARG A 12 -14.57 50.00 -46.22
CA ARG A 12 -14.73 48.80 -45.40
C ARG A 12 -13.40 48.07 -45.32
N ALA A 13 -12.61 48.46 -44.33
CA ALA A 13 -11.42 47.73 -43.93
C ALA A 13 -11.83 46.33 -43.44
N THR A 14 -11.35 45.29 -44.13
CA THR A 14 -11.45 43.90 -43.70
C THR A 14 -10.52 43.69 -42.51
N ARG A 15 -11.09 43.59 -41.31
CA ARG A 15 -10.34 43.17 -40.13
C ARG A 15 -10.00 41.68 -40.27
N PRO A 16 -8.72 41.25 -40.19
CA PRO A 16 -8.44 39.85 -40.03
C PRO A 16 -8.91 39.44 -38.63
N SER A 17 -9.82 38.45 -38.54
CA SER A 17 -10.14 37.86 -37.26
C SER A 17 -8.92 37.08 -36.78
N LEU A 18 -8.23 37.60 -35.78
CA LEU A 18 -7.26 36.83 -35.01
C LEU A 18 -8.03 35.66 -34.38
N ALA A 19 -7.91 34.48 -35.01
CA ALA A 19 -8.36 33.24 -34.41
C ALA A 19 -7.59 33.10 -33.09
N ARG A 20 -8.33 33.30 -31.99
CA ARG A 20 -7.86 33.24 -30.62
C ARG A 20 -7.25 31.86 -30.40
N GLN A 21 -5.92 31.76 -30.45
CA GLN A 21 -5.23 30.53 -30.04
C GLN A 21 -5.65 30.25 -28.60
N ALA A 22 -6.45 29.20 -28.42
CA ALA A 22 -6.83 28.74 -27.11
C ALA A 22 -5.56 28.21 -26.43
N ILE A 23 -5.02 29.01 -25.51
CA ILE A 23 -3.99 28.57 -24.57
C ILE A 23 -4.64 27.43 -23.77
N ARG A 24 -4.33 26.19 -24.15
CA ARG A 24 -4.67 25.03 -23.33
C ARG A 24 -3.88 25.18 -22.04
N PRO A 25 -4.51 25.35 -20.87
CA PRO A 25 -3.74 25.34 -19.64
C PRO A 25 -3.16 23.94 -19.50
N LEU A 26 -1.83 23.84 -19.38
CA LEU A 26 -1.18 22.69 -18.74
C LEU A 26 -1.52 22.73 -17.25
N ALA A 27 -2.81 22.63 -16.91
CA ALA A 27 -3.20 22.30 -15.56
C ALA A 27 -2.97 20.79 -15.44
N THR A 28 -1.76 20.40 -15.07
CA THR A 28 -1.53 19.11 -14.42
C THR A 28 -2.53 19.07 -13.28
N ALA A 29 -3.53 18.18 -13.38
CA ALA A 29 -4.46 17.96 -12.28
C ALA A 29 -3.60 17.54 -11.09
N ALA A 30 -3.42 18.44 -10.13
CA ALA A 30 -2.87 18.09 -8.84
C ALA A 30 -3.93 17.20 -8.21
N THR A 31 -3.75 15.88 -8.31
CA THR A 31 -4.58 14.92 -7.60
C THR A 31 -4.51 15.31 -6.13
N GLN A 32 -5.62 15.79 -5.58
CA GLN A 32 -5.74 16.08 -4.16
C GLN A 32 -5.40 14.80 -3.41
N ILE A 33 -4.24 14.78 -2.74
CA ILE A 33 -3.93 13.73 -1.77
C ILE A 33 -4.90 13.99 -0.61
N SER A 34 -5.95 13.18 -0.53
CA SER A 34 -6.85 13.21 0.62
C SER A 34 -6.03 12.89 1.87
N GLY A 35 -6.19 13.68 2.93
CA GLY A 35 -5.51 13.45 4.21
C GLY A 35 -5.81 12.06 4.78
N THR A 36 -4.97 11.61 5.71
CA THR A 36 -5.09 10.30 6.34
C THR A 36 -6.44 10.14 7.05
N ARG A 37 -7.21 9.14 6.67
CA ARG A 37 -8.47 8.77 7.31
C ARG A 37 -8.21 7.73 8.39
N ILE A 38 -8.65 8.02 9.61
CA ILE A 38 -8.54 7.09 10.76
C ILE A 38 -9.93 6.56 11.10
N THR A 39 -10.06 5.25 11.25
CA THR A 39 -11.30 4.57 11.67
C THR A 39 -10.97 3.58 12.78
N SER A 40 -11.65 3.68 13.92
CA SER A 40 -11.53 2.71 15.01
C SER A 40 -12.65 1.68 14.92
N LEU A 41 -12.30 0.40 14.91
CA LEU A 41 -13.25 -0.71 14.94
C LEU A 41 -13.76 -0.96 16.36
N LYS A 42 -14.87 -1.69 16.47
CA LYS A 42 -15.49 -2.06 17.76
C LYS A 42 -14.58 -2.90 18.66
N ASN A 43 -13.63 -3.65 18.08
CA ASN A 43 -12.65 -4.45 18.80
C ASN A 43 -11.39 -3.65 19.23
N GLY A 44 -11.36 -2.34 19.01
CA GLY A 44 -10.23 -1.48 19.34
C GLY A 44 -9.15 -1.37 18.26
N LEU A 45 -9.23 -2.15 17.17
CA LEU A 45 -8.27 -2.04 16.06
C LEU A 45 -8.44 -0.70 15.34
N THR A 46 -7.33 0.01 15.15
CA THR A 46 -7.30 1.28 14.40
C THR A 46 -6.86 1.03 12.97
N ILE A 47 -7.68 1.49 12.02
CA ILE A 47 -7.39 1.45 10.59
C ILE A 47 -7.07 2.87 10.13
N ALA A 48 -5.82 3.10 9.72
CA ALA A 48 -5.40 4.34 9.07
C ALA A 48 -5.24 4.10 7.58
N THR A 49 -5.87 4.93 6.73
CA THR A 49 -5.76 4.84 5.28
C THR A 49 -5.46 6.18 4.65
N GLU A 50 -4.55 6.18 3.68
CA GLU A 50 -4.29 7.32 2.81
C GLU A 50 -4.58 6.90 1.37
N SER A 51 -5.50 7.60 0.72
CA SER A 51 -5.98 7.22 -0.61
C SER A 51 -5.27 8.05 -1.67
N ASN A 52 -4.59 7.36 -2.59
CA ASN A 52 -4.05 7.93 -3.81
C ASN A 52 -4.78 7.32 -5.01
N PRO A 53 -5.76 8.02 -5.62
CA PRO A 53 -6.54 7.50 -6.75
C PRO A 53 -5.71 7.15 -7.99
N SER A 54 -4.53 7.76 -8.16
CA SER A 54 -3.66 7.55 -9.32
C SER A 54 -2.75 6.31 -9.17
N ALA A 55 -2.58 5.79 -7.95
CA ALA A 55 -1.70 4.65 -7.69
C ALA A 55 -2.28 3.33 -8.21
N GLN A 56 -1.43 2.51 -8.83
CA GLN A 56 -1.77 1.15 -9.30
C GLN A 56 -1.32 0.05 -8.33
N THR A 57 -0.53 0.42 -7.33
CA THR A 57 -0.05 -0.44 -6.25
C THR A 57 -0.41 0.17 -4.91
N ALA A 58 -0.45 -0.65 -3.87
CA ALA A 58 -0.62 -0.20 -2.51
C ALA A 58 0.17 -1.09 -1.55
N THR A 59 0.33 -0.61 -0.33
CA THR A 59 0.94 -1.35 0.77
C THR A 59 -0.06 -1.43 1.91
N VAL A 60 -0.25 -2.63 2.45
CA VAL A 60 -1.04 -2.86 3.65
C VAL A 60 -0.10 -3.41 4.71
N GLY A 61 -0.19 -2.89 5.93
CA GLY A 61 0.61 -3.39 7.03
C GLY A 61 -0.18 -3.42 8.33
N VAL A 62 0.18 -4.36 9.19
CA VAL A 62 -0.28 -4.45 10.57
C VAL A 62 0.89 -4.07 11.46
N PHE A 63 0.69 -3.02 12.25
CA PHE A 63 1.66 -2.48 13.19
C PHE A 63 1.22 -2.87 14.59
N ILE A 64 2.03 -3.66 15.28
CA ILE A 64 1.72 -4.19 16.60
C ILE A 64 2.59 -3.46 17.61
N ASP A 65 1.98 -2.90 18.65
CA ASP A 65 2.65 -2.30 19.81
C ASP A 65 3.24 -3.40 20.72
N ALA A 66 4.18 -4.14 20.16
CA ALA A 66 4.93 -5.19 20.81
C ALA A 66 6.28 -5.33 20.09
N GLY A 67 7.35 -5.55 20.83
CA GLY A 67 8.69 -5.79 20.30
C GLY A 67 9.54 -6.41 21.39
N SER A 68 10.86 -6.40 21.26
CA SER A 68 11.72 -7.00 22.29
C SER A 68 11.63 -6.33 23.67
N ARG A 69 11.11 -5.09 23.76
CA ARG A 69 10.81 -4.44 25.06
C ARG A 69 9.65 -5.12 25.79
N ALA A 70 8.72 -5.75 25.08
CA ALA A 70 7.58 -6.46 25.69
C ALA A 70 7.99 -7.81 26.31
N GLU A 71 9.26 -8.20 26.16
CA GLU A 71 9.82 -9.44 26.66
C GLU A 71 10.38 -9.28 28.09
N ASN A 72 10.70 -10.42 28.70
CA ASN A 72 11.39 -10.55 29.96
C ASN A 72 12.60 -11.50 29.80
N ALA A 73 13.37 -11.66 30.87
CA ALA A 73 14.60 -12.47 30.83
C ALA A 73 14.40 -13.94 30.39
N LYS A 74 13.18 -14.50 30.51
CA LYS A 74 12.89 -15.90 30.14
C LYS A 74 12.42 -16.07 28.69
N ASN A 75 11.90 -15.03 28.05
CA ASN A 75 11.38 -15.08 26.68
C ASN A 75 12.03 -14.05 25.75
N ASN A 76 13.20 -13.52 26.13
CA ASN A 76 13.97 -12.60 25.31
C ASN A 76 14.34 -13.28 23.98
N GLY A 77 14.00 -12.62 22.86
CA GLY A 77 14.13 -13.14 21.51
C GLY A 77 12.86 -13.78 20.94
N ALA A 78 11.78 -13.90 21.72
CA ALA A 78 10.51 -14.47 21.25
C ALA A 78 9.86 -13.65 20.12
N ALA A 79 9.96 -12.33 20.14
CA ALA A 79 9.39 -11.45 19.13
C ALA A 79 10.07 -11.66 17.76
N HIS A 80 11.40 -11.70 17.74
CA HIS A 80 12.16 -12.02 16.53
C HIS A 80 11.91 -13.45 16.06
N PHE A 81 11.85 -14.40 17.00
CA PHE A 81 11.53 -15.78 16.66
C PHE A 81 10.13 -15.92 16.05
N LEU A 82 9.14 -15.21 16.61
CA LEU A 82 7.76 -15.25 16.12
C LEU A 82 7.66 -14.65 14.71
N GLU A 83 8.43 -13.60 14.41
CA GLU A 83 8.54 -13.03 13.08
C GLU A 83 8.98 -14.07 12.04
N HIS A 84 10.05 -14.82 12.32
CA HIS A 84 10.52 -15.92 11.45
C HIS A 84 9.45 -16.99 11.26
N MET A 85 8.74 -17.32 12.34
CA MET A 85 7.76 -18.39 12.36
C MET A 85 6.43 -18.01 11.69
N ALA A 86 6.07 -16.74 11.63
CA ALA A 86 4.82 -16.27 11.07
C ALA A 86 4.60 -16.76 9.62
N PHE A 87 5.68 -16.87 8.84
CA PHE A 87 5.62 -17.30 7.45
C PHE A 87 5.67 -18.81 7.23
N LYS A 88 5.88 -19.62 8.28
CA LYS A 88 6.12 -21.08 8.16
C LYS A 88 4.85 -21.92 8.05
N GLY A 89 3.71 -21.28 7.84
CA GLY A 89 2.43 -21.92 7.53
C GLY A 89 1.35 -21.64 8.57
N THR A 90 0.12 -21.66 8.09
CA THR A 90 -1.10 -21.48 8.88
C THR A 90 -1.92 -22.76 8.89
N GLY A 91 -2.96 -22.81 9.72
CA GLY A 91 -3.88 -23.96 9.73
C GLY A 91 -4.57 -24.18 8.38
N SER A 92 -4.63 -23.16 7.51
CA SER A 92 -5.29 -23.22 6.21
C SER A 92 -4.34 -23.31 5.01
N ARG A 93 -3.04 -22.98 5.17
CA ARG A 93 -2.06 -22.90 4.08
C ARG A 93 -0.68 -23.38 4.56
N GLY A 94 -0.02 -24.22 3.75
CA GLY A 94 1.38 -24.54 3.98
C GLY A 94 2.29 -23.33 3.68
N GLN A 95 3.53 -23.35 4.19
CA GLN A 95 4.55 -22.33 3.88
C GLN A 95 4.68 -22.10 2.37
N HIS A 96 4.85 -23.18 1.60
CA HIS A 96 5.01 -23.10 0.15
C HIS A 96 3.79 -22.49 -0.56
N ASP A 97 2.59 -22.77 -0.07
CA ASP A 97 1.37 -22.22 -0.65
C ASP A 97 1.26 -20.71 -0.41
N ILE A 98 1.72 -20.23 0.75
CA ILE A 98 1.79 -18.80 1.07
C ILE A 98 2.78 -18.11 0.14
N GLU A 99 4.00 -18.66 0.03
CA GLU A 99 5.04 -18.14 -0.87
C GLU A 99 4.56 -18.10 -2.32
N LEU A 100 4.03 -19.20 -2.83
CA LEU A 100 3.55 -19.31 -4.21
C LEU A 100 2.36 -18.37 -4.49
N GLN A 101 1.44 -18.18 -3.54
CA GLN A 101 0.34 -17.24 -3.70
C GLN A 101 0.82 -15.80 -3.78
N ILE A 102 1.76 -15.40 -2.92
CA ILE A 102 2.33 -14.04 -2.92
C ILE A 102 3.09 -13.78 -4.23
N GLU A 103 3.93 -14.72 -4.66
CA GLU A 103 4.70 -14.62 -5.90
C GLU A 103 3.82 -14.58 -7.15
N ASN A 104 2.76 -15.40 -7.21
CA ASN A 104 1.83 -15.41 -8.35
C ASN A 104 1.06 -14.08 -8.52
N MET A 105 0.86 -13.34 -7.43
CA MET A 105 0.27 -11.99 -7.49
C MET A 105 1.31 -10.91 -7.85
N GLY A 106 2.60 -11.26 -7.95
CA GLY A 106 3.68 -10.29 -8.03
C GLY A 106 3.74 -9.38 -6.79
N ALA A 107 3.27 -9.88 -5.65
CA ALA A 107 3.27 -9.16 -4.39
C ALA A 107 4.57 -9.45 -3.62
N HIS A 108 4.89 -8.57 -2.68
CA HIS A 108 5.98 -8.78 -1.73
C HIS A 108 5.43 -8.74 -0.32
N LEU A 109 5.67 -9.80 0.44
CA LEU A 109 5.29 -9.92 1.83
C LEU A 109 6.58 -9.89 2.68
N ASN A 110 6.58 -9.10 3.75
CA ASN A 110 7.73 -9.03 4.65
C ASN A 110 7.29 -8.67 6.07
N ALA A 111 8.21 -8.84 7.01
CA ALA A 111 8.08 -8.36 8.38
C ALA A 111 9.39 -7.79 8.89
N TYR A 112 9.30 -7.10 10.04
CA TYR A 112 10.46 -6.79 10.86
C TYR A 112 10.02 -6.57 12.31
N THR A 113 10.93 -6.88 13.23
CA THR A 113 10.78 -6.64 14.66
C THR A 113 11.78 -5.61 15.15
N SER A 114 11.29 -4.66 15.94
CA SER A 114 12.08 -3.66 16.66
C SER A 114 11.91 -3.85 18.17
N ARG A 115 12.46 -2.92 18.95
CA ARG A 115 12.29 -2.90 20.41
C ARG A 115 10.84 -2.62 20.81
N GLU A 116 10.15 -1.76 20.09
CA GLU A 116 8.81 -1.26 20.48
C GLU A 116 7.69 -1.70 19.54
N GLN A 117 8.02 -2.22 18.35
CA GLN A 117 7.02 -2.59 17.35
C GLN A 117 7.44 -3.82 16.54
N THR A 118 6.45 -4.62 16.15
CA THR A 118 6.57 -5.69 15.18
C THR A 118 5.59 -5.38 14.06
N VAL A 119 6.08 -5.41 12.82
CA VAL A 119 5.33 -4.99 11.65
C VAL A 119 5.32 -6.10 10.62
N TYR A 120 4.12 -6.42 10.13
CA TYR A 120 3.92 -7.34 9.01
C TYR A 120 3.26 -6.57 7.89
N TYR A 121 3.81 -6.59 6.68
CA TYR A 121 3.28 -5.80 5.58
C TYR A 121 3.40 -6.50 4.24
N ALA A 122 2.46 -6.19 3.35
CA ALA A 122 2.38 -6.68 2.00
C ALA A 122 2.30 -5.50 1.02
N LYS A 123 3.11 -5.55 -0.03
CA LYS A 123 3.08 -4.63 -1.17
C LYS A 123 2.51 -5.39 -2.36
N SER A 124 1.45 -4.87 -2.97
CA SER A 124 0.76 -5.58 -4.05
C SER A 124 0.07 -4.62 -5.01
N PHE A 125 -0.42 -5.15 -6.12
CA PHE A 125 -1.27 -4.40 -7.05
C PHE A 125 -2.61 -4.09 -6.40
N LYS A 126 -3.24 -3.00 -6.84
CA LYS A 126 -4.53 -2.53 -6.32
C LYS A 126 -5.62 -3.61 -6.29
N ALA A 127 -5.62 -4.50 -7.27
CA ALA A 127 -6.60 -5.59 -7.37
C ALA A 127 -6.43 -6.65 -6.27
N ASP A 128 -5.21 -6.86 -5.79
CA ASP A 128 -4.84 -7.95 -4.87
C ASP A 128 -4.81 -7.50 -3.39
N ILE A 129 -5.19 -6.26 -3.12
CA ILE A 129 -5.24 -5.72 -1.75
C ILE A 129 -6.18 -6.53 -0.84
N PRO A 130 -7.40 -6.92 -1.25
CA PRO A 130 -8.24 -7.78 -0.41
C PRO A 130 -7.56 -9.11 -0.07
N LYS A 131 -6.84 -9.71 -1.04
CA LYS A 131 -6.12 -10.96 -0.83
C LYS A 131 -4.91 -10.79 0.09
N SER A 132 -4.21 -9.67 -0.02
CA SER A 132 -3.09 -9.32 0.84
C SER A 132 -3.53 -9.16 2.30
N VAL A 133 -4.67 -8.51 2.54
CA VAL A 133 -5.29 -8.40 3.87
C VAL A 133 -5.68 -9.77 4.42
N GLU A 134 -6.27 -10.63 3.58
CA GLU A 134 -6.64 -12.00 3.96
C GLU A 134 -5.42 -12.80 4.42
N ILE A 135 -4.33 -12.79 3.62
CA ILE A 135 -3.09 -13.51 3.95
C ILE A 135 -2.47 -12.98 5.24
N LEU A 136 -2.35 -11.66 5.40
CA LEU A 136 -1.85 -11.04 6.63
C LEU A 136 -2.69 -11.45 7.85
N SER A 137 -4.02 -11.44 7.70
CA SER A 137 -4.93 -11.80 8.78
C SER A 137 -4.81 -13.28 9.19
N ASP A 138 -4.56 -14.16 8.23
CA ASP A 138 -4.41 -15.60 8.45
C ASP A 138 -3.07 -15.92 9.11
N ILE A 139 -1.98 -15.30 8.63
CA ILE A 139 -0.64 -15.44 9.23
C ILE A 139 -0.64 -15.00 10.69
N LEU A 140 -1.28 -13.87 11.01
CA LEU A 140 -1.28 -13.31 12.36
C LEU A 140 -2.17 -14.06 13.35
N GLN A 141 -3.24 -14.71 12.89
CA GLN A 141 -4.22 -15.36 13.78
C GLN A 141 -4.10 -16.88 13.81
N ASN A 142 -3.67 -17.51 12.71
CA ASN A 142 -3.76 -18.94 12.50
C ASN A 142 -2.41 -19.61 12.20
N SER A 143 -1.29 -18.98 12.54
CA SER A 143 0.04 -19.61 12.41
C SER A 143 0.12 -20.89 13.24
N THR A 144 0.63 -21.97 12.63
CA THR A 144 0.65 -23.30 13.26
C THR A 144 1.77 -23.49 14.27
N LEU A 145 2.86 -22.72 14.14
CA LEU A 145 4.05 -22.80 14.99
C LEU A 145 4.54 -24.26 15.16
N ASN A 146 4.64 -25.00 14.06
CA ASN A 146 5.06 -26.40 14.08
C ASN A 146 6.47 -26.57 14.69
N ASN A 147 6.62 -27.52 15.62
CA ASN A 147 7.89 -27.83 16.30
C ASN A 147 9.05 -28.11 15.32
N ASP A 148 8.80 -28.80 14.21
CA ASP A 148 9.83 -29.09 13.20
C ASP A 148 10.29 -27.84 12.45
N ALA A 149 9.42 -26.83 12.33
CA ALA A 149 9.78 -25.54 11.79
C ALA A 149 10.53 -24.69 12.83
N ILE A 150 10.12 -24.76 14.10
CA ILE A 150 10.81 -24.10 15.22
C ILE A 150 12.28 -24.54 15.29
N GLU A 151 12.56 -25.85 15.29
CA GLU A 151 13.94 -26.33 15.40
C GLU A 151 14.79 -25.95 14.18
N ARG A 152 14.20 -25.91 12.97
CA ARG A 152 14.91 -25.42 11.77
C ARG A 152 15.19 -23.92 11.82
N GLU A 153 14.22 -23.10 12.23
CA GLU A 153 14.39 -21.65 12.31
C GLU A 153 15.35 -21.25 13.43
N ARG A 154 15.47 -22.05 14.50
CA ARG A 154 16.50 -21.85 15.51
C ARG A 154 17.90 -21.80 14.90
N ASP A 155 18.22 -22.72 13.99
CA ASP A 155 19.52 -22.75 13.31
C ASP A 155 19.71 -21.59 12.32
N VAL A 156 18.64 -21.05 11.76
CA VAL A 156 18.68 -19.86 10.89
C VAL A 156 18.99 -18.62 11.73
N ILE A 157 18.25 -18.42 12.82
CA ILE A 157 18.42 -17.25 13.71
C ILE A 157 19.80 -17.27 14.39
N LEU A 158 20.29 -18.45 14.79
CA LEU A 158 21.64 -18.58 15.35
C LEU A 158 22.73 -18.19 14.34
N ARG A 159 22.51 -18.43 13.05
CA ARG A 159 23.42 -18.00 11.99
C ARG A 159 23.34 -16.50 11.75
N GLU A 160 22.15 -15.94 11.68
CA GLU A 160 21.94 -14.49 11.54
C GLU A 160 22.62 -13.70 12.68
N GLN A 161 22.61 -14.22 13.91
CA GLN A 161 23.33 -13.60 15.02
C GLN A 161 24.86 -13.50 14.79
N GLN A 162 25.43 -14.38 13.96
CA GLN A 162 26.86 -14.46 13.70
C GLN A 162 27.30 -13.66 12.45
N GLU A 163 26.34 -13.28 11.60
CA GLU A 163 26.55 -12.49 10.38
C GLU A 163 26.62 -10.98 10.69
#